data_AF-A0A520F166-F1
#
_entry.id   AF-A0A520F166-F1
#
_cell.length_a   1.000
_cell.length_b   1.000
_cell.length_c   1.000
_cell.angle_alpha   90.00
_cell.angle_beta   90.00
_cell.angle_gamma   90.00
#
_symmetry.space_group_name_H-M   'P 1'
#
loop_
_entity.id
_entity.type
_entity.pdbx_description
1 polymer ?
#
loop_
_entity_poly.entity_id
_entity_poly.type
_entity_poly.pdbx_seq_one_letter_code
_entity_poly.pdbx_strand_id
1 'polypeptide(L)' 'MNSGTGRLRQRRRTLAIPIPTVATALAVPYQRIRRLEIGQRLDPDLAATYSRWLTDREQKSSSLSLDDTA' A
#
# COMPACT_ATOMS: atom_id res chain seq x y z
N MET A 1 3.39 -13.57 15.48
CA MET A 1 2.77 -12.22 15.45
C MET A 1 3.17 -11.52 14.16
N ASN A 2 2.34 -11.60 13.12
CA ASN A 2 2.59 -10.97 11.79
C ASN A 2 1.55 -9.88 11.49
N SER A 3 1.24 -9.04 12.49
CA SER A 3 0.08 -8.13 12.43
C SER A 3 0.33 -6.87 11.58
N GLY A 4 1.60 -6.51 11.31
CA GLY A 4 1.96 -5.31 10.55
C GLY A 4 1.92 -5.47 9.01
N THR A 5 2.37 -6.62 8.49
CA THR A 5 2.52 -6.85 7.04
C THR A 5 1.21 -7.26 6.36
N GLY A 6 0.37 -8.03 7.06
CA GLY A 6 -0.99 -8.34 6.60
C GLY A 6 -1.85 -7.08 6.38
N ARG A 7 -1.60 -6.02 7.16
CA ARG A 7 -2.32 -4.74 7.04
C ARG A 7 -2.00 -4.01 5.74
N LEU A 8 -0.74 -3.99 5.30
CA LEU A 8 -0.34 -3.34 4.03
C LEU A 8 -1.02 -4.03 2.83
N ARG A 9 -0.98 -5.36 2.80
CA ARG A 9 -1.62 -6.15 1.75
C ARG A 9 -3.13 -5.94 1.71
N GLN A 10 -3.77 -5.89 2.88
CA GLN A 10 -5.21 -5.67 2.98
C GLN A 10 -5.59 -4.29 2.44
N ARG A 11 -4.93 -3.22 2.91
CA ARG A 11 -5.17 -1.83 2.47
C ARG A 11 -5.01 -1.69 0.96
N ARG A 12 -3.91 -2.20 0.39
CA ARG A 12 -3.68 -2.18 -1.07
C ARG A 12 -4.82 -2.86 -1.83
N ARG A 13 -5.30 -4.01 -1.36
CA ARG A 13 -6.41 -4.74 -1.99
C ARG A 13 -7.73 -4.01 -1.89
N THR A 14 -8.03 -3.38 -0.75
CA THR A 14 -9.21 -2.53 -0.57
C THR A 14 -9.23 -1.38 -1.58
N LEU A 15 -8.07 -0.80 -1.89
CA LEU A 15 -7.93 0.24 -2.92
C LEU A 15 -7.86 -0.31 -4.36
N ALA A 16 -7.99 -1.62 -4.56
CA ALA A 16 -7.83 -2.31 -5.84
C ALA A 16 -6.48 -2.01 -6.55
N ILE A 17 -5.42 -1.72 -5.80
CA ILE A 17 -4.11 -1.37 -6.34
C ILE A 17 -3.29 -2.65 -6.66
N PRO A 18 -2.79 -2.84 -7.89
CA PRO A 18 -1.87 -3.93 -8.22
C PRO A 18 -0.51 -3.76 -7.54
N ILE A 19 0.15 -4.87 -7.15
CA ILE A 19 1.52 -4.82 -6.61
C ILE A 19 2.51 -4.12 -7.57
N PRO A 20 2.48 -4.35 -8.90
CA PRO A 20 3.37 -3.64 -9.83
C PRO A 20 3.22 -2.11 -9.75
N THR A 21 2.01 -1.60 -9.53
CA THR A 21 1.77 -0.16 -9.37
C THR A 21 2.49 0.41 -8.16
N VAL A 22 2.49 -0.32 -7.04
CA VAL A 22 3.25 0.05 -5.84
C VAL A 22 4.75 -0.01 -6.10
N ALA A 23 5.22 -1.08 -6.73
CA ALA A 23 6.63 -1.27 -7.07
C ALA A 23 7.17 -0.11 -7.91
N THR A 24 6.42 0.29 -8.94
CA THR A 24 6.75 1.45 -9.77
C THR A 24 6.70 2.76 -8.97
N ALA A 25 5.64 2.99 -8.20
CA ALA A 25 5.46 4.24 -7.46
C ALA A 25 6.52 4.46 -6.38
N LEU A 26 7.03 3.39 -5.77
CA LEU A 26 8.07 3.46 -4.74
C LEU A 26 9.48 3.27 -5.31
N ALA A 27 9.63 3.05 -6.62
CA ALA A 27 10.90 2.68 -7.25
C ALA A 27 11.57 1.46 -6.55
N VAL A 28 10.76 0.47 -6.16
CA VAL A 28 11.20 -0.72 -5.44
C VAL A 28 10.89 -1.98 -6.26
N PRO A 29 11.79 -2.98 -6.32
CA PRO A 29 11.52 -4.22 -7.05
C PRO A 29 10.25 -4.93 -6.57
N TYR A 30 9.45 -5.46 -7.51
CA TYR A 30 8.21 -6.19 -7.25
C TYR A 30 8.36 -7.25 -6.14
N GLN A 31 9.42 -8.06 -6.21
CA GLN A 31 9.67 -9.13 -5.25
C GLN A 31 9.88 -8.61 -3.83
N ARG A 32 10.44 -7.40 -3.68
CA ARG A 32 10.67 -6.77 -2.37
C ARG A 32 9.35 -6.33 -1.75
N ILE A 33 8.45 -5.74 -2.53
CA ILE A 33 7.07 -5.44 -2.08
C ILE A 33 6.32 -6.72 -1.72
N ARG A 34 6.39 -7.74 -2.57
CA ARG A 34 5.68 -9.01 -2.33
C ARG A 34 6.16 -9.71 -1.07
N ARG A 35 7.47 -9.80 -0.84
CA ARG A 35 8.07 -10.40 0.37
C ARG A 35 7.73 -9.61 1.63
N LEU A 36 7.66 -8.28 1.53
CA LEU A 36 7.22 -7.42 2.62
C LEU A 36 5.75 -7.71 2.99
N GLU A 37 4.85 -7.78 2.01
CA GLU A 37 3.42 -8.04 2.25
C GLU A 37 3.12 -9.39 2.90
N ILE A 38 3.92 -10.42 2.62
CA ILE A 38 3.75 -11.77 3.19
C ILE A 38 4.59 -11.99 4.45
N GLY A 39 5.28 -10.97 4.96
CA GLY A 39 6.09 -11.07 6.19
C GLY A 39 7.38 -11.88 6.05
N GLN A 40 7.84 -12.15 4.82
CA GLN A 40 9.13 -12.81 4.56
C GLN A 40 10.31 -11.84 4.57
N ARG A 41 10.07 -10.54 4.68
CA ARG A 41 11.11 -9.51 4.81
C ARG A 41 10.69 -8.48 5.84
N LEU A 42 11.56 -8.22 6.81
CA LEU A 42 11.48 -7.09 7.72
C LEU A 42 12.25 -5.92 7.11
N ASP A 43 11.53 -4.87 6.74
CA ASP A 43 12.08 -3.67 6.09
C ASP A 43 11.26 -2.47 6.60
N PRO A 44 11.58 -1.96 7.81
CA PRO A 44 10.72 -1.01 8.52
C PRO A 44 10.57 0.32 7.75
N ASP A 45 11.63 0.80 7.11
CA ASP A 45 11.60 2.04 6.32
C ASP A 45 10.72 1.90 5.09
N LEU A 46 10.83 0.75 4.39
CA LEU A 46 9.96 0.46 3.26
C LEU A 46 8.51 0.27 3.71
N ALA A 47 8.28 -0.37 4.87
CA ALA A 47 6.93 -0.52 5.43
C ALA A 47 6.31 0.83 5.77
N ALA A 48 7.07 1.75 6.36
CA ALA A 48 6.62 3.09 6.68
C ALA A 48 6.31 3.90 5.40
N THR A 49 7.21 3.86 4.42
CA THR A 49 7.03 4.55 3.13
C THR A 49 5.81 4.02 2.39
N TYR A 50 5.65 2.70 2.31
CA TYR A 50 4.50 2.07 1.67
C TYR A 50 3.20 2.37 2.43
N SER A 51 3.22 2.33 3.76
CA SER A 51 2.07 2.68 4.59
C SER A 51 1.61 4.11 4.34
N ARG A 52 2.54 5.07 4.27
CA ARG A 52 2.25 6.48 3.98
C ARG A 52 1.64 6.64 2.58
N TRP A 53 2.25 6.03 1.58
CA TRP A 53 1.74 6.07 0.20
C TRP A 53 0.31 5.55 0.08
N LEU A 54 -0.04 4.47 0.81
CA LEU A 54 -1.41 3.98 0.87
C LEU A 54 -2.37 4.96 1.56
N THR A 55 -1.92 5.64 2.61
CA THR A 55 -2.73 6.66 3.32
C THR A 55 -3.11 7.81 2.38
N ASP A 56 -2.16 8.29 1.59
CA ASP A 56 -2.41 9.38 0.63
C ASP A 56 -3.44 8.95 -0.43
N ARG A 57 -3.43 7.68 -0.83
CA ARG A 57 -4.41 7.11 -1.78
C ARG A 57 -5.79 6.93 -1.16
N GLU A 58 -5.87 6.46 0.09
CA GLU A 58 -7.12 6.37 0.85
C GLU A 58 -7.78 7.74 0.95
N GLN A 59 -7.02 8.77 1.31
CA GLN A 59 -7.51 10.16 1.37
C GLN A 59 -8.01 10.65 0.02
N LYS A 60 -7.26 10.42 -1.06
CA LYS A 60 -7.68 10.84 -2.41
C LYS A 60 -8.97 10.14 -2.86
N SER A 61 -9.11 8.85 -2.58
CA SER A 61 -10.35 8.10 -2.87
C SER A 61 -11.54 8.60 -2.06
N SER A 62 -11.33 8.98 -0.79
CA SER A 62 -12.37 9.57 0.04
C SER A 62 -12.77 10.97 -0.41
N SER A 63 -11.82 11.81 -0.83
CA SER A 63 -12.11 13.15 -1.35
C SER A 63 -12.87 13.11 -2.67
N LEU A 64 -12.48 12.23 -3.62
CA LEU A 64 -13.19 12.08 -4.90
C LEU A 64 -14.66 11.64 -4.72
N SER A 65 -15.00 10.99 -3.61
CA SER A 65 -16.36 10.51 -3.35
C SER A 65 -17.32 11.61 -2.87
N LEU A 66 -16.83 12.80 -2.48
CA LEU A 66 -17.64 13.88 -1.92
C LEU A 66 -18.05 14.93 -2.95
N ASP A 67 -17.38 14.98 -4.11
CA ASP A 67 -17.56 16.05 -5.11
C ASP A 67 -18.55 15.69 -6.24
N ASP A 68 -19.15 14.49 -6.24
CA ASP A 68 -20.03 13.98 -7.32
C ASP A 68 -21.55 14.11 -7.02
N THR A 69 -21.96 15.00 -6.13
CA THR A 69 -23.38 15.27 -5.85
C THR A 69 -23.67 16.77 -5.88
N ALA A 70 -23.90 17.32 -7.08
CA ALA A 70 -24.45 18.66 -7.29
C ALA A 70 -25.36 18.68 -8.52
#